data_AF-A0A9D4YQK7-F1
#
_entry.id   AF-A0A9D4YQK7-F1
#
_cell.length_a   1.000
_cell.length_b   1.000
_cell.length_c   1.000
_cell.angle_alpha   90.00
_cell.angle_beta   90.00
_cell.angle_gamma   90.00
#
_symmetry.space_group_name_H-M   'P 1'
#
loop_
_entity.id
_entity.type
_entity.pdbx_description
1 polymer ?
#
loop_
_entity_poly.entity_id
_entity_poly.type
_entity_poly.pdbx_seq_one_letter_code
_entity_poly.pdbx_strand_id
1 'polypeptide(L)'
;MTIALDLPAAATTAPEVEFHATHSSEGCEESSAVVSVASPNEPEAGPSQAEALTYSVRTTANHVMDCVLAEFRARPVVHTRLGNVPLPDFNAGEARVYAPRFWDLNAVFREGDAYMRSSQYTPGELPDEVQLRSRVSCRDVKFKCDFVYSYFRGQVALSFGRVLIGVLLVLRGGFPDVKSLQVEDIGEFDVASLIGVPVVLKWLATKVIRKVIRDNSQVIARLASNEVKDVLQEAISDQDLGSVLKDALAAEDAKPASSGKRKSSA
;
A
#
# COMPACT_ATOMS: atom_id res chain seq x y z
N MET A 1 -4.96 -7.29 -58.31
CA MET A 1 -3.89 -6.30 -58.03
C MET A 1 -3.48 -6.50 -56.59
N THR A 2 -2.26 -6.97 -56.43
CA THR A 2 -1.65 -7.46 -55.19
C THR A 2 -0.62 -6.42 -54.78
N ILE A 3 -0.65 -5.98 -53.53
CA ILE A 3 0.47 -5.22 -52.95
C ILE A 3 0.80 -5.89 -51.61
N ALA A 4 1.86 -6.69 -51.66
CA ALA A 4 2.59 -7.17 -50.50
C ALA A 4 3.49 -6.03 -49.99
N LEU A 5 3.56 -5.85 -48.68
CA LEU A 5 4.57 -5.03 -48.02
C LEU A 5 5.44 -5.96 -47.18
N ASP A 6 6.57 -6.33 -47.77
CA ASP A 6 7.77 -6.83 -47.10
C ASP A 6 8.38 -5.72 -46.26
N LEU A 7 8.80 -6.02 -45.03
CA LEU A 7 9.82 -5.27 -44.30
C LEU A 7 10.63 -6.23 -43.40
N PRO A 8 11.94 -5.99 -43.24
CA PRO A 8 12.95 -7.03 -43.01
C PRO A 8 13.24 -7.35 -41.54
N ALA A 9 13.81 -8.54 -41.36
CA ALA A 9 14.39 -9.05 -40.13
C ALA A 9 15.56 -8.19 -39.63
N ALA A 10 15.54 -7.85 -38.34
CA ALA A 10 16.69 -7.31 -37.62
C ALA A 10 17.07 -8.27 -36.49
N ALA A 11 18.25 -8.88 -36.65
CA ALA A 11 18.94 -9.69 -35.66
C ALA A 11 19.28 -8.86 -34.43
N THR A 12 19.03 -9.41 -33.24
CA THR A 12 19.55 -8.85 -31.97
C THR A 12 20.39 -9.93 -31.29
N THR A 13 21.69 -9.68 -31.26
CA THR A 13 22.72 -10.42 -30.52
C THR A 13 22.61 -10.12 -29.02
N ALA A 14 22.63 -11.16 -28.20
CA ALA A 14 22.72 -11.07 -26.75
C ALA A 14 24.20 -11.09 -26.31
N PRO A 15 24.62 -10.30 -25.31
CA PRO A 15 25.90 -10.49 -24.65
C PRO A 15 25.78 -11.47 -23.46
N GLU A 16 26.68 -12.45 -23.44
CA GLU A 16 27.03 -13.31 -22.31
C GLU A 16 27.57 -12.47 -21.15
N VAL A 17 27.15 -12.79 -19.92
CA VAL A 17 27.79 -12.31 -18.69
C VAL A 17 28.19 -13.53 -17.87
N GLU A 18 29.50 -13.77 -17.83
CA GLU A 18 30.17 -14.77 -17.00
C GLU A 18 30.09 -14.38 -15.52
N PHE A 19 29.73 -15.34 -14.67
CA PHE A 19 29.83 -15.24 -13.21
C PHE A 19 31.18 -15.81 -12.77
N HIS A 20 32.08 -14.96 -12.26
CA HIS A 20 33.24 -15.40 -11.50
C HIS A 20 32.88 -15.63 -10.04
N ALA A 21 33.05 -16.88 -9.59
CA ALA A 21 33.08 -17.24 -8.18
C ALA A 21 34.48 -16.98 -7.61
N THR A 22 34.58 -16.24 -6.51
CA THR A 22 35.79 -16.16 -5.68
C THR A 22 35.58 -16.91 -4.37
N HIS A 23 36.29 -18.04 -4.26
CA HIS A 23 36.74 -18.58 -2.98
C HIS A 23 37.76 -17.62 -2.37
N SER A 24 37.72 -17.41 -1.05
CA SER A 24 38.95 -17.23 -0.29
C SER A 24 38.77 -17.68 1.16
N SER A 25 39.73 -18.50 1.56
CA SER A 25 39.84 -19.32 2.76
C SER A 25 40.35 -18.57 3.98
N GLU A 26 40.17 -19.25 5.11
CA GLU A 26 40.64 -19.04 6.48
C GLU A 26 42.05 -18.48 6.65
N GLY A 27 42.22 -17.78 7.78
CA GLY A 27 43.50 -17.48 8.41
C GLY A 27 43.29 -17.11 9.89
N CYS A 28 43.55 -18.06 10.79
CA CYS A 28 43.72 -17.84 12.23
C CYS A 28 45.06 -17.15 12.51
N GLU A 29 45.12 -16.30 13.55
CA GLU A 29 46.08 -16.41 14.65
C GLU A 29 45.84 -15.35 15.75
N GLU A 30 46.40 -15.67 16.92
CA GLU A 30 46.11 -15.24 18.29
C GLU A 30 46.36 -13.76 18.62
N SER A 31 45.72 -13.26 19.69
CA SER A 31 46.40 -13.05 20.98
C SER A 31 45.76 -11.96 21.86
N SER A 32 45.82 -12.24 23.16
CA SER A 32 45.84 -11.31 24.29
C SER A 32 44.51 -10.77 24.83
N ALA A 33 44.17 -11.36 25.98
CA ALA A 33 43.27 -10.86 26.99
C ALA A 33 43.72 -9.48 27.51
N VAL A 34 42.77 -8.56 27.64
CA VAL A 34 42.87 -7.41 28.54
C VAL A 34 41.64 -7.41 29.44
N VAL A 35 41.90 -7.58 30.73
CA VAL A 35 40.96 -7.39 31.83
C VAL A 35 40.50 -5.92 31.81
N SER A 36 39.19 -5.68 31.80
CA SER A 36 38.64 -4.36 32.13
C SER A 36 37.41 -4.48 33.03
N VAL A 37 37.72 -4.26 34.30
CA VAL A 37 36.95 -3.75 35.44
C VAL A 37 35.53 -3.25 35.10
N ALA A 38 34.54 -3.85 35.76
CA ALA A 38 33.19 -3.32 35.87
C ALA A 38 33.13 -2.10 36.80
N SER A 39 32.46 -1.02 36.38
CA SER A 39 31.81 0.03 37.19
C SER A 39 31.10 1.03 36.24
N PRO A 40 30.18 1.91 36.71
CA PRO A 40 28.76 1.65 36.97
C PRO A 40 27.83 2.48 36.05
N ASN A 41 26.57 2.04 35.90
CA ASN A 41 25.40 2.78 35.37
C ASN A 41 25.65 4.16 34.74
N GLU A 42 25.75 4.21 33.41
CA GLU A 42 25.39 5.41 32.66
C GLU A 42 23.85 5.54 32.64
N PRO A 43 23.28 6.73 32.86
CA PRO A 43 21.86 6.95 32.60
C PRO A 43 21.65 6.85 31.08
N GLU A 44 20.67 6.04 30.64
CA GLU A 44 20.19 6.07 29.26
C GLU A 44 19.94 7.53 28.87
N ALA A 45 20.76 8.03 27.95
CA ALA A 45 20.58 9.35 27.40
C ALA A 45 19.19 9.39 26.77
N GLY A 46 18.31 10.22 27.34
CA GLY A 46 16.99 10.46 26.76
C GLY A 46 17.12 10.88 25.29
N PRO A 47 16.10 10.61 24.45
CA PRO A 47 16.17 10.89 23.03
C PRO A 47 16.57 12.34 22.79
N SER A 48 17.48 12.55 21.85
CA SER A 48 17.93 13.90 21.47
C SER A 48 16.72 14.75 21.06
N GLN A 49 16.79 16.07 21.23
CA GLN A 49 15.68 16.96 20.86
C GLN A 49 15.23 16.78 19.40
N ALA A 50 16.14 16.40 18.50
CA ALA A 50 15.83 16.07 17.11
C ALA A 50 15.02 14.76 16.97
N GLU A 51 15.32 13.73 17.76
CA GLU A 51 14.58 12.47 17.78
C GLU A 51 13.19 12.64 18.42
N ALA A 52 13.07 13.47 19.46
CA ALA A 52 11.80 13.82 20.09
C ALA A 52 10.87 14.64 19.15
N LEU A 53 11.44 15.56 18.37
CA LEU A 53 10.71 16.29 17.34
C LEU A 53 10.28 15.38 16.18
N THR A 54 11.14 14.46 15.75
CA THR A 54 10.80 13.51 14.68
C THR A 54 9.72 12.52 15.14
N TYR A 55 9.76 12.09 16.41
CA TYR A 55 8.78 11.19 17.00
C TYR A 55 7.40 11.85 17.18
N SER A 56 7.36 13.07 17.71
CA SER A 56 6.10 13.83 17.87
C SER A 56 5.43 14.14 16.53
N VAL A 57 6.20 14.53 15.51
CA VAL A 57 5.68 14.74 14.15
C VAL A 57 5.12 13.43 13.56
N ARG A 58 5.74 12.29 13.85
CA ARG A 58 5.27 10.97 13.39
C ARG A 58 3.99 10.52 14.09
N THR A 59 3.87 10.74 15.41
CA THR A 59 2.65 10.39 16.15
C THR A 59 1.46 11.24 15.70
N THR A 60 1.67 12.54 15.47
CA THR A 60 0.64 13.43 14.93
C THR A 60 0.23 13.01 13.51
N ALA A 61 1.18 12.73 12.63
CA ALA A 61 0.88 12.27 11.26
C ALA A 61 0.08 10.96 11.25
N ASN A 62 0.43 10.01 12.13
CA ASN A 62 -0.28 8.75 12.31
C ASN A 62 -1.72 8.99 12.77
N HIS A 63 -1.91 9.84 13.79
CA HIS A 63 -3.24 10.15 14.32
C HIS A 63 -4.14 10.84 13.28
N VAL A 64 -3.62 11.86 12.60
CA VAL A 64 -4.33 12.57 11.52
C VAL A 64 -4.75 11.60 10.42
N MET A 65 -3.84 10.73 9.97
CA MET A 65 -4.16 9.73 8.94
C MET A 65 -5.23 8.75 9.41
N ASP A 66 -5.17 8.28 10.66
CA ASP A 66 -6.17 7.37 11.21
C ASP A 66 -7.56 8.01 11.30
N CYS A 67 -7.64 9.30 11.67
CA CYS A 67 -8.87 10.07 11.67
C CYS A 67 -9.45 10.24 10.26
N VAL A 68 -8.61 10.59 9.27
CA VAL A 68 -9.03 10.68 7.85
C VAL A 68 -9.55 9.34 7.33
N LEU A 69 -8.85 8.24 7.63
CA LEU A 69 -9.29 6.90 7.24
C LEU A 69 -10.56 6.45 7.98
N ALA A 70 -10.76 6.87 9.23
CA ALA A 70 -12.00 6.61 9.96
C ALA A 70 -13.19 7.33 9.32
N GLU A 71 -13.00 8.59 8.91
CA GLU A 71 -14.01 9.36 8.17
C GLU A 71 -14.37 8.73 6.84
N PHE A 72 -13.38 8.28 6.06
CA PHE A 72 -13.63 7.57 4.80
C PHE A 72 -14.43 6.28 5.03
N ARG A 73 -14.13 5.55 6.11
CA ARG A 73 -14.85 4.33 6.49
C ARG A 73 -16.24 4.57 7.09
N ALA A 74 -16.56 5.77 7.55
CA ALA A 74 -17.88 6.07 8.09
C ALA A 74 -18.88 6.44 6.97
N ARG A 75 -18.39 6.75 5.76
CA ARG A 75 -19.19 7.40 4.71
C ARG A 75 -19.84 6.41 3.75
N PRO A 76 -21.18 6.41 3.61
CA PRO A 76 -21.90 5.52 2.69
C PRO A 76 -21.50 5.66 1.22
N VAL A 77 -21.13 6.87 0.78
CA VAL A 77 -20.71 7.13 -0.61
C VAL A 77 -19.40 6.40 -0.92
N VAL A 78 -18.44 6.45 0.00
CA VAL A 78 -17.16 5.73 -0.11
C VAL A 78 -17.41 4.22 -0.13
N HIS A 79 -18.27 3.71 0.76
CA HIS A 79 -18.66 2.29 0.75
C HIS A 79 -19.30 1.85 -0.57
N THR A 80 -20.17 2.69 -1.14
CA THR A 80 -20.90 2.34 -2.37
C THR A 80 -19.97 2.33 -3.57
N ARG A 81 -19.08 3.32 -3.66
CA ARG A 81 -18.14 3.50 -4.78
C ARG A 81 -16.97 2.52 -4.72
N LEU A 82 -16.32 2.37 -3.56
CA LEU A 82 -15.23 1.39 -3.36
C LEU A 82 -15.72 -0.04 -3.12
N GLY A 83 -17.02 -0.23 -2.90
CA GLY A 83 -17.63 -1.55 -2.76
C GLY A 83 -17.67 -2.34 -4.07
N ASN A 84 -17.50 -1.68 -5.22
CA ASN A 84 -17.48 -2.31 -6.54
C ASN A 84 -16.68 -1.45 -7.53
N VAL A 85 -15.37 -1.70 -7.62
CA VAL A 85 -14.47 -1.01 -8.53
C VAL A 85 -14.27 -1.86 -9.79
N PRO A 86 -14.77 -1.42 -10.95
CA PRO A 86 -14.51 -2.11 -12.21
C PRO A 86 -13.05 -1.95 -12.63
N LEU A 87 -12.53 -2.94 -13.33
CA LEU A 87 -11.22 -2.93 -13.94
C LEU A 87 -11.35 -3.20 -15.43
N PRO A 88 -10.43 -2.68 -16.26
CA PRO A 88 -10.43 -2.99 -17.68
C PRO A 88 -10.05 -4.46 -17.93
N ASP A 89 -10.57 -4.99 -19.03
CA ASP A 89 -10.22 -6.32 -19.52
C ASP A 89 -8.71 -6.41 -19.79
N PHE A 90 -8.12 -7.58 -19.54
CA PHE A 90 -6.70 -7.80 -19.81
C PHE A 90 -6.41 -9.22 -20.26
N ASN A 91 -5.33 -9.36 -21.02
CA ASN A 91 -4.78 -10.64 -21.43
C ASN A 91 -3.65 -11.04 -20.50
N ALA A 92 -3.60 -12.31 -20.12
CA ALA A 92 -2.66 -12.88 -19.17
C ALA A 92 -2.05 -14.14 -19.78
N GLY A 93 -1.16 -13.95 -20.76
CA GLY A 93 -0.66 -15.01 -21.63
C GLY A 93 -1.77 -15.56 -22.52
N GLU A 94 -2.03 -16.87 -22.41
CA GLU A 94 -3.13 -17.54 -23.12
C GLU A 94 -4.50 -17.35 -22.46
N ALA A 95 -4.54 -16.81 -21.24
CA ALA A 95 -5.77 -16.48 -20.55
C ALA A 95 -6.27 -15.09 -20.94
N ARG A 96 -7.58 -14.92 -20.97
CA ARG A 96 -8.27 -13.64 -21.10
C ARG A 96 -9.16 -13.43 -19.89
N VAL A 97 -9.03 -12.27 -19.26
CA VAL A 97 -9.78 -11.88 -18.07
C VAL A 97 -10.71 -10.74 -18.46
N TYR A 98 -12.01 -11.00 -18.35
CA TYR A 98 -13.07 -10.10 -18.77
C TYR A 98 -13.87 -9.60 -17.57
N ALA A 99 -14.31 -8.35 -17.68
CA ALA A 99 -15.02 -7.59 -16.65
C ALA A 99 -14.48 -7.82 -15.23
N PRO A 100 -13.16 -7.72 -14.98
CA PRO A 100 -12.61 -7.86 -13.64
C PRO A 100 -13.15 -6.76 -12.71
N ARG A 101 -13.42 -7.11 -11.45
CA ARG A 101 -13.96 -6.18 -10.46
C ARG A 101 -13.41 -6.46 -9.08
N PHE A 102 -12.98 -5.41 -8.39
CA PHE A 102 -12.70 -5.46 -6.96
C PHE A 102 -13.95 -5.10 -6.15
N TRP A 103 -14.13 -5.80 -5.03
CA TRP A 103 -15.18 -5.55 -4.07
C TRP A 103 -14.58 -5.40 -2.68
N ASP A 104 -15.27 -4.65 -1.84
CA ASP A 104 -14.94 -4.47 -0.42
C ASP A 104 -13.58 -3.75 -0.17
N LEU A 105 -13.17 -2.83 -1.06
CA LEU A 105 -11.95 -2.00 -0.86
C LEU A 105 -12.12 -0.91 0.22
N ASN A 106 -13.29 -0.82 0.84
CA ASN A 106 -13.62 0.16 1.88
C ASN A 106 -13.04 -0.19 3.27
N ALA A 107 -12.59 -1.43 3.50
CA ALA A 107 -12.01 -1.86 4.77
C ALA A 107 -10.53 -1.43 4.91
N VAL A 108 -10.28 -0.11 4.84
CA VAL A 108 -8.95 0.48 4.77
C VAL A 108 -8.39 0.78 6.17
N PHE A 109 -7.20 0.28 6.47
CA PHE A 109 -6.47 0.54 7.71
C PHE A 109 -5.05 0.98 7.42
N ARG A 110 -4.50 1.93 8.18
CA ARG A 110 -3.10 2.31 8.06
C ARG A 110 -2.19 1.12 8.37
N GLU A 111 -1.20 0.89 7.52
CA GLU A 111 -0.16 -0.14 7.68
C GLU A 111 1.22 0.55 7.74
N GLY A 112 1.80 0.60 8.94
CA GLY A 112 3.05 1.32 9.18
C GLY A 112 2.84 2.81 9.41
N ASP A 113 3.91 3.59 9.27
CA ASP A 113 3.89 5.02 9.62
C ASP A 113 3.32 5.89 8.50
N ALA A 114 2.64 6.96 8.91
CA ALA A 114 2.25 8.08 8.08
C ALA A 114 3.28 9.21 8.21
N TYR A 115 3.40 9.96 7.12
CA TYR A 115 4.25 11.13 7.02
C TYR A 115 3.38 12.32 6.66
N MET A 116 3.56 13.42 7.39
CA MET A 116 2.85 14.67 7.17
C MET A 116 3.85 15.76 6.84
N ARG A 117 3.63 16.48 5.74
CA ARG A 117 4.37 17.69 5.39
C ARG A 117 3.40 18.85 5.28
N SER A 118 3.64 19.89 6.06
CA SER A 118 2.81 21.10 6.09
C SER A 118 3.62 22.29 5.61
N SER A 119 3.06 23.13 4.75
CA SER A 119 3.62 24.46 4.47
C SER A 119 3.33 25.37 5.66
N GLN A 120 4.32 25.56 6.54
CA GLN A 120 4.28 26.46 7.72
C GLN A 120 3.17 26.10 8.73
N TYR A 121 3.54 25.38 9.79
CA TYR A 121 2.64 25.15 10.92
C TYR A 121 2.64 26.40 11.82
N THR A 122 1.53 27.14 11.83
CA THR A 122 1.25 28.15 12.86
C THR A 122 0.26 27.56 13.85
N PRO A 123 0.55 27.50 15.16
CA PRO A 123 -0.38 26.97 16.15
C PRO A 123 -1.75 27.66 16.07
N GLY A 124 -2.82 26.88 15.90
CA GLY A 124 -4.21 27.38 15.82
C GLY A 124 -4.70 27.75 14.42
N GLU A 125 -3.84 27.77 13.41
CA GLU A 125 -4.24 27.96 12.00
C GLU A 125 -4.12 26.65 11.23
N LEU A 126 -5.12 26.37 10.41
CA LEU A 126 -5.06 25.23 9.49
C LEU A 126 -4.03 25.56 8.41
N PRO A 127 -3.04 24.71 8.14
CA PRO A 127 -2.14 24.97 7.03
C PRO A 127 -2.92 24.98 5.71
N ASP A 128 -2.59 25.90 4.82
CA ASP A 128 -3.23 26.01 3.51
C ASP A 128 -3.09 24.72 2.69
N GLU A 129 -1.94 24.05 2.81
CA GLU A 129 -1.67 22.75 2.21
C GLU A 129 -1.02 21.77 3.20
N VAL A 130 -1.66 20.61 3.38
CA VAL A 130 -1.12 19.48 4.16
C VAL A 130 -0.99 18.25 3.25
N GLN A 131 0.22 17.72 3.14
CA GLN A 131 0.49 16.48 2.41
C GLN A 131 0.58 15.32 3.39
N LEU A 132 -0.27 14.31 3.22
CA LEU A 132 -0.31 13.08 4.00
C LEU A 132 0.09 11.91 3.12
N ARG A 133 1.12 11.18 3.52
CA ARG A 133 1.59 9.97 2.85
C ARG A 133 1.52 8.80 3.80
N SER A 134 0.88 7.71 3.41
CA SER A 134 0.89 6.48 4.20
C SER A 134 0.68 5.25 3.32
N ARG A 135 1.06 4.10 3.86
CA ARG A 135 0.67 2.80 3.32
C ARG A 135 -0.58 2.36 4.07
N VAL A 136 -1.55 1.84 3.34
CA VAL A 136 -2.82 1.35 3.87
C VAL A 136 -3.05 -0.07 3.40
N SER A 137 -3.79 -0.83 4.19
CA SER A 137 -4.17 -2.21 3.93
C SER A 137 -5.68 -2.33 3.84
N CYS A 138 -6.14 -3.04 2.83
CA CYS A 138 -7.53 -3.46 2.68
C CYS A 138 -7.61 -4.96 2.98
N ARG A 139 -8.52 -5.37 3.86
CA ARG A 139 -8.72 -6.78 4.22
C ARG A 139 -9.95 -7.37 3.54
N ASP A 140 -9.93 -8.69 3.35
CA ASP A 140 -11.07 -9.46 2.82
C ASP A 140 -11.59 -8.96 1.45
N VAL A 141 -10.67 -8.48 0.62
CA VAL A 141 -10.99 -7.90 -0.70
C VAL A 141 -11.38 -9.03 -1.64
N LYS A 142 -12.55 -8.92 -2.27
CA LYS A 142 -13.00 -9.92 -3.25
C LYS A 142 -12.70 -9.44 -4.66
N PHE A 143 -12.40 -10.37 -5.54
CA PHE A 143 -12.20 -10.10 -6.95
C PHE A 143 -13.03 -11.06 -7.78
N LYS A 144 -13.79 -10.54 -8.73
CA LYS A 144 -14.63 -11.34 -9.62
C LYS A 144 -14.29 -11.04 -11.06
N CYS A 145 -14.23 -12.06 -11.89
CA CYS A 145 -14.02 -11.91 -13.32
C CYS A 145 -14.62 -13.08 -14.11
N ASP A 146 -14.84 -12.84 -15.39
CA ASP A 146 -15.03 -13.89 -16.39
C ASP A 146 -13.66 -14.31 -16.90
N PHE A 147 -13.31 -15.58 -16.71
CA PHE A 147 -12.02 -16.14 -17.08
C PHE A 147 -12.17 -17.08 -18.28
N VAL A 148 -11.34 -16.88 -19.29
CA VAL A 148 -11.29 -17.71 -20.50
C VAL A 148 -9.85 -18.15 -20.73
N TYR A 149 -9.62 -19.45 -20.92
CA TYR A 149 -8.32 -19.98 -21.32
C TYR A 149 -8.54 -21.25 -22.12
N SER A 150 -7.97 -21.30 -23.32
CA SER A 150 -8.11 -22.44 -24.24
C SER A 150 -9.59 -22.88 -24.34
N TYR A 151 -9.92 -24.11 -23.94
CA TYR A 151 -11.27 -24.68 -23.98
C TYR A 151 -12.11 -24.45 -22.72
N PHE A 152 -11.62 -23.70 -21.74
CA PHE A 152 -12.38 -23.42 -20.51
C PHE A 152 -12.81 -21.97 -20.42
N ARG A 153 -14.06 -21.77 -20.02
CA ARG A 153 -14.67 -20.48 -19.71
C ARG A 153 -15.46 -20.61 -18.41
N GLY A 154 -15.28 -19.67 -17.51
CA GLY A 154 -16.01 -19.68 -16.24
C GLY A 154 -15.93 -18.36 -15.49
N GLN A 155 -16.86 -18.20 -14.56
CA GLN A 155 -16.84 -17.09 -13.60
C GLN A 155 -15.98 -17.48 -12.41
N VAL A 156 -15.01 -16.63 -12.10
CA VAL A 156 -14.07 -16.82 -11.01
C VAL A 156 -14.34 -15.77 -9.94
N ALA A 157 -14.41 -16.21 -8.69
CA ALA A 157 -14.31 -15.31 -7.55
C ALA A 157 -13.07 -15.69 -6.73
N LEU A 158 -12.23 -14.69 -6.46
CA LEU A 158 -11.05 -14.77 -5.62
C LEU A 158 -11.29 -13.97 -4.33
N SER A 159 -10.67 -14.43 -3.25
CA SER A 159 -10.61 -13.71 -1.99
C SER A 159 -9.15 -13.40 -1.68
N PHE A 160 -8.81 -12.12 -1.57
CA PHE A 160 -7.51 -11.65 -1.14
C PHE A 160 -7.55 -11.41 0.36
N GLY A 161 -6.61 -12.00 1.11
CA GLY A 161 -6.55 -11.78 2.55
C GLY A 161 -6.19 -10.33 2.89
N ARG A 162 -5.29 -9.75 2.09
CA ARG A 162 -4.80 -8.38 2.28
C ARG A 162 -4.31 -7.78 0.97
N VAL A 163 -4.74 -6.56 0.67
CA VAL A 163 -4.22 -5.71 -0.42
C VAL A 163 -3.55 -4.48 0.17
N LEU A 164 -2.31 -4.21 -0.22
CA LEU A 164 -1.51 -3.06 0.21
C LEU A 164 -1.57 -1.94 -0.82
N ILE A 165 -1.83 -0.73 -0.34
CA ILE A 165 -1.99 0.47 -1.16
C ILE A 165 -1.14 1.59 -0.56
N GLY A 166 -0.24 2.16 -1.34
CA GLY A 166 0.43 3.42 -1.03
C GLY A 166 -0.43 4.60 -1.45
N VAL A 167 -0.66 5.54 -0.54
CA VAL A 167 -1.51 6.71 -0.78
C VAL A 167 -0.74 8.00 -0.44
N LEU A 168 -0.88 9.00 -1.31
CA LEU A 168 -0.50 10.40 -1.09
C LEU A 168 -1.74 11.28 -1.26
N LEU A 169 -2.21 11.83 -0.15
CA LEU A 169 -3.30 12.79 -0.07
C LEU A 169 -2.74 14.18 0.14
N VAL A 170 -3.34 15.17 -0.50
CA VAL A 170 -3.04 16.57 -0.28
C VAL A 170 -4.34 17.27 0.10
N LEU A 171 -4.38 17.86 1.28
CA LEU A 171 -5.50 18.63 1.78
C LEU A 171 -5.23 20.10 1.47
N ARG A 172 -6.11 20.74 0.69
CA ARG A 172 -6.05 22.17 0.37
C ARG A 172 -7.28 22.87 0.92
N GLY A 173 -7.09 23.74 1.91
CA GLY A 173 -8.21 24.40 2.59
C GLY A 173 -9.25 23.42 3.15
N GLY A 174 -8.82 22.23 3.59
CA GLY A 174 -9.69 21.16 4.10
C GLY A 174 -10.16 20.14 3.05
N PHE A 175 -10.08 20.44 1.75
CA PHE A 175 -10.53 19.52 0.71
C PHE A 175 -9.45 18.53 0.28
N PRO A 176 -9.72 17.20 0.27
CA PRO A 176 -8.74 16.20 -0.11
C PRO A 176 -8.59 16.03 -1.62
N ASP A 177 -7.34 15.90 -2.04
CA ASP A 177 -6.91 15.59 -3.39
C ASP A 177 -5.92 14.40 -3.37
N VAL A 178 -6.30 13.30 -4.01
CA VAL A 178 -5.50 12.09 -4.17
C VAL A 178 -4.45 12.32 -5.26
N LYS A 179 -3.25 12.75 -4.85
CA LYS A 179 -2.14 12.95 -5.81
C LYS A 179 -1.65 11.63 -6.40
N SER A 180 -1.46 10.62 -5.56
CA SER A 180 -1.08 9.29 -6.00
C SER A 180 -1.74 8.22 -5.15
N LEU A 181 -2.23 7.18 -5.82
CA LEU A 181 -2.67 5.94 -5.20
C LEU A 181 -2.07 4.80 -6.01
N GLN A 182 -1.34 3.92 -5.34
CA GLN A 182 -0.66 2.79 -5.96
C GLN A 182 -0.94 1.54 -5.15
N VAL A 183 -1.56 0.55 -5.78
CA VAL A 183 -1.62 -0.80 -5.23
C VAL A 183 -0.22 -1.40 -5.32
N GLU A 184 0.41 -1.59 -4.16
CA GLU A 184 1.80 -2.07 -4.07
C GLU A 184 1.85 -3.60 -4.13
N ASP A 185 0.88 -4.25 -3.49
CA ASP A 185 0.77 -5.70 -3.42
C ASP A 185 -0.70 -6.11 -3.27
N ILE A 186 -1.13 -7.12 -4.03
CA ILE A 186 -2.47 -7.71 -3.90
C ILE A 186 -2.49 -8.90 -2.92
N GLY A 187 -1.33 -9.30 -2.40
CA GLY A 187 -1.19 -10.31 -1.35
C GLY A 187 -1.54 -11.74 -1.79
N GLU A 188 -1.59 -12.63 -0.81
CA GLU A 188 -2.05 -14.01 -1.03
C GLU A 188 -3.56 -14.07 -1.27
N PHE A 189 -3.97 -15.05 -2.07
CA PHE A 189 -5.36 -15.22 -2.45
C PHE A 189 -5.78 -16.68 -2.56
N ASP A 190 -7.08 -16.88 -2.41
CA ASP A 190 -7.75 -18.15 -2.64
C ASP A 190 -8.85 -18.02 -3.69
N VAL A 191 -9.09 -19.14 -4.38
CA VAL A 191 -10.21 -19.25 -5.32
C VAL A 191 -11.46 -19.62 -4.51
N ALA A 192 -12.29 -18.63 -4.24
CA ALA A 192 -13.51 -18.80 -3.44
C ALA A 192 -14.62 -19.51 -4.24
N SER A 193 -14.72 -19.25 -5.55
CA SER A 193 -15.74 -19.86 -6.40
C SER A 193 -15.25 -19.97 -7.85
N LEU A 194 -15.67 -21.05 -8.50
CA LEU A 194 -15.47 -21.30 -9.93
C LEU A 194 -16.75 -21.91 -10.52
N ILE A 195 -17.44 -21.11 -11.35
CA ILE A 195 -18.73 -21.44 -11.97
C ILE A 195 -18.53 -21.57 -13.49
N GLY A 196 -19.26 -22.49 -14.13
CA GLY A 196 -19.19 -22.69 -15.58
C GLY A 196 -18.13 -23.70 -16.04
N VAL A 197 -17.27 -24.17 -15.15
CA VAL A 197 -16.27 -25.21 -15.44
C VAL A 197 -16.77 -26.60 -15.00
N PRO A 198 -16.69 -27.64 -15.84
CA PRO A 198 -17.04 -29.01 -15.48
C PRO A 198 -16.30 -29.50 -14.24
N VAL A 199 -16.98 -30.27 -13.36
CA VAL A 199 -16.43 -30.73 -12.07
C VAL A 199 -15.08 -31.44 -12.23
N VAL A 200 -14.95 -32.27 -13.26
CA VAL A 200 -13.72 -33.03 -13.57
C VAL A 200 -12.53 -32.10 -13.87
N LEU A 201 -12.80 -30.92 -14.44
CA LEU A 201 -11.76 -29.94 -14.82
C LEU A 201 -11.52 -28.86 -13.75
N LYS A 202 -12.34 -28.79 -12.69
CA LYS A 202 -12.24 -27.74 -11.67
C LYS A 202 -10.86 -27.71 -11.00
N TRP A 203 -10.27 -28.85 -10.70
CA TRP A 203 -8.94 -28.92 -10.09
C TRP A 203 -7.86 -28.29 -10.98
N LEU A 204 -7.85 -28.66 -12.27
CA LEU A 204 -6.89 -28.13 -13.23
C LEU A 204 -7.11 -26.63 -13.48
N ALA A 205 -8.37 -26.23 -13.71
CA ALA A 205 -8.73 -24.83 -13.91
C ALA A 205 -8.32 -23.96 -12.71
N THR A 206 -8.54 -24.45 -11.49
CA THR A 206 -8.11 -23.75 -10.26
C THR A 206 -6.59 -23.56 -10.22
N LYS A 207 -5.79 -24.57 -10.59
CA LYS A 207 -4.34 -24.44 -10.68
C LYS A 207 -3.90 -23.42 -11.73
N VAL A 208 -4.52 -23.44 -12.91
CA VAL A 208 -4.22 -22.50 -13.99
C VAL A 208 -4.58 -21.07 -13.57
N ILE A 209 -5.77 -20.85 -13.01
CA ILE A 209 -6.21 -19.55 -12.50
C ILE A 209 -5.22 -19.03 -11.45
N ARG A 210 -4.86 -19.85 -10.46
CA ARG A 210 -3.88 -19.46 -9.43
C ARG A 210 -2.55 -19.04 -10.03
N LYS A 211 -2.04 -19.80 -11.01
CA LYS A 211 -0.80 -19.46 -11.70
C LYS A 211 -0.93 -18.14 -12.46
N VAL A 212 -1.96 -18.01 -13.29
CA VAL A 212 -2.18 -16.83 -14.14
C VAL A 212 -2.33 -15.56 -13.29
N ILE A 213 -3.12 -15.59 -12.22
CA ILE A 213 -3.32 -14.42 -11.36
C ILE A 213 -2.03 -14.05 -10.60
N ARG A 214 -1.27 -15.05 -10.13
CA ARG A 214 0.02 -14.81 -9.46
C ARG A 214 1.05 -14.20 -10.41
N ASP A 215 1.20 -14.78 -11.60
CA ASP A 215 2.15 -14.34 -12.62
C ASP A 215 1.81 -12.93 -13.15
N ASN A 216 0.53 -12.53 -13.07
CA ASN A 216 0.04 -11.22 -13.54
C ASN A 216 -0.35 -10.27 -12.40
N SER A 217 0.07 -10.55 -11.17
CA SER A 217 -0.26 -9.76 -9.97
C SER A 217 0.08 -8.28 -10.13
N GLN A 218 1.25 -7.98 -10.70
CA GLN A 218 1.71 -6.61 -10.96
C GLN A 218 0.85 -5.88 -12.01
N VAL A 219 0.33 -6.60 -13.01
CA VAL A 219 -0.58 -6.02 -14.02
C VAL A 219 -1.90 -5.66 -13.35
N ILE A 220 -2.47 -6.58 -12.56
CA ILE A 220 -3.70 -6.36 -11.82
C ILE A 220 -3.55 -5.16 -10.87
N ALA A 221 -2.44 -5.09 -10.12
CA ALA A 221 -2.16 -3.99 -9.20
C ALA A 221 -2.09 -2.62 -9.93
N ARG A 222 -1.44 -2.55 -11.09
CA ARG A 222 -1.36 -1.32 -11.89
C ARG A 222 -2.72 -0.88 -12.41
N LEU A 223 -3.50 -1.81 -12.97
CA LEU A 223 -4.86 -1.51 -13.44
C LEU A 223 -5.73 -1.02 -12.30
N ALA A 224 -5.65 -1.68 -11.15
CA ALA A 224 -6.39 -1.29 -9.95
C ALA A 224 -5.98 0.07 -9.40
N SER A 225 -4.70 0.42 -9.47
CA SER A 225 -4.19 1.71 -8.98
C SER A 225 -4.91 2.88 -9.63
N ASN A 226 -5.10 2.83 -10.96
CA ASN A 226 -5.75 3.91 -11.70
C ASN A 226 -7.25 3.99 -11.36
N GLU A 227 -7.95 2.86 -11.46
CA GLU A 227 -9.41 2.84 -11.24
C GLU A 227 -9.77 3.17 -9.79
N VAL A 228 -9.03 2.63 -8.81
CA VAL A 228 -9.26 2.91 -7.38
C VAL A 228 -8.96 4.37 -7.07
N LYS A 229 -7.93 4.97 -7.69
CA LYS A 229 -7.62 6.38 -7.51
C LYS A 229 -8.79 7.25 -7.96
N ASP A 230 -9.29 7.03 -9.16
CA ASP A 230 -10.35 7.87 -9.76
C ASP A 230 -11.65 7.72 -8.97
N VAL A 231 -12.02 6.49 -8.61
CA VAL A 231 -13.20 6.20 -7.79
C VAL A 231 -13.08 6.81 -6.39
N LEU A 232 -11.91 6.73 -5.76
CA LEU A 232 -11.67 7.35 -4.46
C LEU A 232 -11.73 8.87 -4.55
N GLN A 233 -11.07 9.48 -5.54
CA GLN A 233 -11.07 10.94 -5.73
C GLN A 233 -12.48 11.47 -5.88
N GLU A 234 -13.32 10.83 -6.71
CA GLU A 234 -14.71 11.22 -6.90
C GLU A 234 -15.57 11.00 -5.64
N ALA A 235 -15.19 10.04 -4.79
CA ALA A 235 -15.88 9.81 -3.52
C ALA A 235 -15.52 10.85 -2.45
N ILE A 236 -14.34 11.47 -2.53
CA ILE A 236 -13.80 12.36 -1.47
C ILE A 236 -13.69 13.84 -1.86
N SER A 237 -13.79 14.21 -3.14
CA SER A 237 -13.55 15.59 -3.62
C SER A 237 -14.36 16.66 -2.91
N ASP A 238 -15.61 16.35 -2.56
CA ASP A 238 -16.55 17.31 -2.00
C ASP A 238 -16.52 17.34 -0.46
N GLN A 239 -15.55 16.63 0.14
CA GLN A 239 -15.47 16.46 1.57
C GLN A 239 -14.61 17.56 2.20
N ASP A 240 -15.20 18.31 3.13
CA ASP A 240 -14.42 19.15 4.03
C ASP A 240 -13.88 18.29 5.18
N LEU A 241 -12.57 18.06 5.18
CA LEU A 241 -11.82 17.40 6.26
C LEU A 241 -11.09 18.42 7.15
N GLY A 242 -11.40 19.71 7.01
CA GLY A 242 -10.82 20.79 7.80
C GLY A 242 -11.10 20.64 9.30
N SER A 243 -12.31 20.23 9.69
CA SER A 243 -12.64 19.96 11.10
C SER A 243 -11.84 18.78 11.66
N VAL A 244 -11.75 17.69 10.90
CA VAL A 244 -10.99 16.48 11.25
C VAL A 244 -9.52 16.81 11.50
N LEU A 245 -8.95 17.65 10.64
CA LEU A 245 -7.57 18.10 10.77
C LEU A 245 -7.39 19.02 11.99
N LYS A 246 -8.31 19.95 12.27
CA LYS A 246 -8.26 20.81 13.47
C LYS A 246 -8.33 19.98 14.75
N ASP A 247 -9.28 19.06 14.82
CA ASP A 247 -9.52 18.25 16.00
C ASP A 247 -8.33 17.32 16.29
N ALA A 248 -7.78 16.69 15.25
CA ALA A 248 -6.61 15.82 15.37
C ALA A 248 -5.34 16.57 15.78
N LEU A 249 -5.13 17.80 15.27
CA LEU A 249 -4.00 18.64 15.66
C LEU A 249 -4.16 19.16 17.11
N ALA A 250 -5.36 19.61 17.48
CA ALA A 250 -5.65 20.10 18.83
C ALA A 250 -5.52 19.00 19.91
N ALA A 251 -5.88 17.76 19.58
CA ALA A 251 -5.75 16.63 20.49
C ALA A 251 -4.30 16.27 20.83
N GLU A 252 -3.34 16.49 19.91
CA GLU A 252 -1.91 16.31 20.18
C GLU A 252 -1.33 17.48 20.97
N ASP A 253 -1.73 18.72 20.66
CA ASP A 253 -1.31 19.92 21.44
C ASP A 253 -1.79 19.86 22.90
N ALA A 254 -2.91 19.18 23.16
CA ALA A 254 -3.49 19.02 24.50
C ALA A 254 -2.83 17.91 25.34
N LYS A 255 -1.94 17.07 24.78
CA LYS A 255 -1.21 16.08 25.60
C LYS A 255 -0.20 16.81 26.49
N PRO A 256 -0.33 16.74 27.83
CA PRO A 256 0.62 17.39 28.71
C PRO A 256 2.00 16.78 28.52
N ALA A 257 3.01 17.63 28.31
CA ALA A 257 4.42 17.30 28.45
C ALA A 257 4.72 16.94 29.92
N SER A 258 4.26 15.78 30.40
CA SER A 258 4.43 15.34 31.78
C SER A 258 5.20 14.03 31.85
N SER A 259 6.52 14.13 32.05
CA SER A 259 7.28 13.23 32.90
C SER A 259 8.71 13.76 33.10
N GLY A 260 8.81 14.91 33.79
CA GLY A 260 10.12 15.52 34.09
C GLY A 260 10.09 16.51 35.25
N LYS A 261 9.10 16.43 36.15
CA LYS A 261 9.11 17.19 37.41
C LYS A 261 9.40 16.22 38.55
N ARG A 262 10.69 16.00 38.83
CA ARG A 262 11.11 15.45 40.12
C ARG A 262 10.63 16.41 41.21
N LYS A 263 9.70 15.95 42.04
CA LYS A 263 9.51 16.49 43.38
C LYS A 263 10.77 16.14 44.18
N SER A 264 11.62 17.11 44.47
CA SER A 264 12.52 17.04 45.63
C SER A 264 11.83 17.77 46.78
N SER A 265 11.20 17.01 47.66
CA SER A 265 10.82 17.43 49.00
C SER A 265 11.56 16.51 49.97
N ALA A 266 11.97 17.09 51.10
CA ALA A 266 12.82 16.56 52.17
C ALA A 266 14.32 16.71 51.92
#